data_AF-A0A6V8LKG3-F1
#
_entry.id   AF-A0A6V8LKG3-F1
#
_cell.length_a   1.000
_cell.length_b   1.000
_cell.length_c   1.000
_cell.angle_alpha   90.00
_cell.angle_beta   90.00
_cell.angle_gamma   90.00
#
_symmetry.space_group_name_H-M   'P 1'
#
loop_
_entity.id
_entity.type
_entity.pdbx_description
1 polymer ?
#
loop_
_entity_poly.entity_id
_entity_poly.type
_entity_poly.pdbx_seq_one_letter_code
_entity_poly.pdbx_strand_id
1 'polypeptide(L)'
;MLMYAPFLPIAITLMTQVIGLREFGRSYRQPVRARHYVFLLVGAPFYQWVLMGAAFWAVVQHVQGNTIWHKTAHGGHHRDVPALVPAAA
;
A
#
# COMPACT_ATOMS: atom_id res chain seq x y z
N MET A 1 -8.72 -16.41 26.12
CA MET A 1 -8.52 -14.95 25.87
C MET A 1 -7.45 -14.67 24.83
N LEU A 2 -6.29 -15.35 24.84
CA LEU A 2 -5.19 -15.11 23.88
C LEU A 2 -5.54 -15.33 22.39
N MET A 3 -6.52 -16.20 22.07
CA MET A 3 -6.99 -16.46 20.70
C MET A 3 -7.46 -15.20 19.95
N TYR A 4 -7.92 -14.17 20.67
CA TYR A 4 -8.39 -12.92 20.05
C TYR A 4 -7.33 -11.82 20.02
N ALA A 5 -6.14 -12.07 20.58
CA ALA A 5 -5.05 -11.11 20.58
C ALA A 5 -4.71 -10.55 19.19
N PRO A 6 -4.77 -11.31 18.08
CA PRO A 6 -4.51 -10.77 16.74
C PRO A 6 -5.51 -9.69 16.28
N PHE A 7 -6.72 -9.63 16.83
CA PHE A 7 -7.70 -8.60 16.46
C PHE A 7 -7.38 -7.23 17.04
N LEU A 8 -6.64 -7.18 18.15
CA LEU A 8 -6.27 -5.93 18.80
C LEU A 8 -5.40 -5.02 17.92
N PRO A 9 -4.27 -5.48 17.34
CA PRO A 9 -3.50 -4.66 16.41
C PRO A 9 -4.27 -4.32 15.13
N ILE A 10 -5.16 -5.20 14.65
CA ILE A 10 -6.04 -4.92 13.49
C ILE A 10 -6.97 -3.74 13.81
N ALA A 11 -7.62 -3.77 14.97
CA ALA A 11 -8.51 -2.71 15.41
C ALA A 11 -7.77 -1.36 15.57
N ILE A 12 -6.61 -1.36 16.21
CA ILE A 12 -5.76 -0.16 16.36
C ILE A 12 -5.35 0.39 14.98
N THR A 13 -4.99 -0.49 14.05
CA THR A 13 -4.61 -0.12 12.69
C THR A 13 -5.78 0.54 11.94
N LEU A 14 -6.99 -0.03 12.03
CA LEU A 14 -8.16 0.56 11.38
C LEU A 14 -8.58 1.88 12.04
N MET A 15 -8.53 1.98 13.36
CA MET A 15 -8.83 3.23 14.09
C MET A 15 -7.87 4.35 13.69
N THR A 16 -6.57 4.07 13.65
CA THR A 16 -5.55 5.06 13.25
C THR A 16 -5.71 5.50 11.80
N GLN A 17 -6.06 4.60 10.89
CA GLN A 17 -6.36 4.95 9.49
C GLN A 17 -7.61 5.84 9.37
N VAL A 18 -8.68 5.56 10.12
CA VAL A 18 -9.89 6.39 10.14
C VAL A 18 -9.59 7.79 10.67
N ILE A 19 -8.84 7.90 11.77
CA ILE A 19 -8.39 9.18 12.33
C ILE A 19 -7.53 9.92 11.31
N GLY A 20 -6.56 9.23 10.69
CA GLY A 20 -5.69 9.79 9.67
C GLY A 20 -6.46 10.33 8.47
N LEU A 21 -7.48 9.60 7.99
CA LEU A 21 -8.31 10.05 6.87
C LEU A 21 -9.09 11.33 7.23
N ARG A 22 -9.65 11.39 8.46
CA ARG A 22 -10.35 12.59 8.93
C ARG A 22 -9.42 13.79 9.02
N GLU A 23 -8.24 13.59 9.61
CA GLU A 23 -7.26 14.67 9.80
C GLU A 23 -6.68 15.14 8.46
N PHE A 24 -6.45 14.21 7.52
CA PHE A 24 -6.06 14.53 6.15
C PHE A 24 -7.09 15.44 5.48
N GLY A 25 -8.38 15.09 5.56
CA GLY A 25 -9.45 15.92 5.00
C GLY A 25 -9.44 17.35 5.55
N ARG A 26 -9.27 17.47 6.87
CA ARG A 26 -9.21 18.77 7.57
C ARG A 26 -7.96 19.57 7.17
N SER A 27 -6.78 18.95 7.19
CA SER A 27 -5.49 19.59 6.92
C SER A 27 -5.37 20.09 5.48
N TYR A 28 -5.86 19.29 4.52
CA TYR A 28 -5.74 19.60 3.09
C TYR A 28 -7.00 20.26 2.51
N ARG A 29 -7.99 20.61 3.34
CA ARG A 29 -9.29 21.17 2.93
C ARG A 29 -9.99 20.31 1.86
N GLN A 30 -9.85 18.99 1.96
CA GLN A 30 -10.47 18.02 1.07
C GLN A 30 -11.71 17.40 1.71
N PRO A 31 -12.87 17.36 1.02
CA PRO A 31 -14.10 16.81 1.60
C PRO A 31 -14.03 15.28 1.72
N VAL A 32 -13.93 14.78 2.96
CA VAL A 32 -13.99 13.34 3.23
C VAL A 32 -15.45 12.92 3.40
N ARG A 33 -15.95 12.14 2.43
CA ARG A 33 -17.31 11.62 2.41
C ARG A 33 -17.41 10.26 3.10
N ALA A 34 -18.61 9.87 3.54
CA ALA A 34 -18.88 8.57 4.16
C ALA A 34 -18.36 7.38 3.32
N ARG A 35 -18.49 7.46 1.99
CA ARG A 35 -17.98 6.44 1.06
C ARG A 35 -16.48 6.15 1.24
N HIS A 36 -15.66 7.15 1.60
CA HIS A 36 -14.21 6.94 1.76
C HIS A 36 -13.91 6.07 2.98
N TYR A 37 -14.66 6.25 4.08
CA TYR A 37 -14.56 5.37 5.24
C TYR A 37 -15.04 3.96 4.93
N VAL A 38 -16.12 3.81 4.16
CA VAL A 38 -16.59 2.49 3.69
C VAL A 38 -15.52 1.80 2.86
N PHE A 39 -14.94 2.50 1.87
CA PHE A 39 -13.85 1.98 1.06
C PHE A 39 -12.63 1.61 1.92
N LEU A 40 -12.29 2.40 2.93
CA LEU A 40 -11.19 2.11 3.84
C LEU A 40 -11.43 0.83 4.64
N LEU A 41 -12.62 0.69 5.24
CA LEU A 41 -12.94 -0.46 6.09
C LEU A 41 -13.16 -1.75 5.29
N VAL A 42 -13.85 -1.68 4.15
CA VAL A 42 -14.10 -2.86 3.28
C VAL A 42 -12.89 -3.19 2.42
N GLY A 43 -12.10 -2.19 2.04
CA GLY A 43 -10.86 -2.38 1.31
C GLY A 43 -9.81 -3.14 2.12
N ALA A 44 -9.78 -2.98 3.45
CA ALA A 44 -8.82 -3.68 4.31
C ALA A 44 -8.88 -5.22 4.20
N PRO A 45 -10.04 -5.91 4.42
CA PRO A 45 -10.11 -7.35 4.25
C PRO A 45 -9.91 -7.79 2.79
N PHE A 46 -10.34 -6.99 1.81
CA PHE A 46 -10.13 -7.30 0.40
C PHE A 46 -8.64 -7.27 0.04
N TYR A 47 -7.91 -6.26 0.51
CA TYR A 47 -6.48 -6.16 0.34
C TYR A 47 -5.75 -7.31 1.05
N GLN A 48 -6.26 -7.77 2.19
CA GLN A 48 -5.71 -8.94 2.87
C GLN A 48 -5.77 -10.21 2.01
N TRP A 49 -6.80 -10.40 1.19
CA TRP A 49 -6.85 -11.52 0.23
C TRP A 49 -5.78 -11.40 -0.85
N VAL A 50 -5.50 -10.19 -1.33
CA VAL A 50 -4.40 -9.95 -2.27
C VAL A 50 -3.07 -10.33 -1.63
N LEU A 51 -2.82 -9.87 -0.40
CA LEU A 51 -1.60 -10.20 0.34
C LEU A 51 -1.49 -11.70 0.64
N MET A 52 -2.60 -12.36 0.95
CA MET A 52 -2.64 -13.81 1.15
C MET A 52 -2.24 -14.56 -0.11
N GLY A 53 -2.77 -14.17 -1.28
CA GLY A 53 -2.38 -14.74 -2.57
C GLY A 53 -0.89 -14.50 -2.88
N ALA A 54 -0.39 -13.30 -2.62
CA ALA A 54 1.03 -12.98 -2.81
C ALA A 54 1.95 -13.79 -1.87
N ALA A 55 1.55 -13.94 -0.60
CA ALA A 55 2.29 -14.76 0.36
C ALA A 55 2.30 -16.24 -0.06
N PHE A 56 1.16 -16.78 -0.48
CA PHE A 56 1.06 -18.14 -1.01
C PHE A 56 1.99 -18.34 -2.21
N TRP A 57 1.94 -17.43 -3.19
CA TRP A 57 2.83 -17.46 -4.34
C TRP A 57 4.32 -17.41 -3.94
N ALA A 58 4.67 -16.55 -2.98
CA ALA A 58 6.04 -16.47 -2.47
C ALA A 58 6.51 -17.80 -1.87
N VAL A 59 5.66 -18.50 -1.11
CA VAL A 59 5.99 -19.84 -0.58
C VAL A 59 6.16 -20.86 -1.71
N VAL A 60 5.28 -20.87 -2.71
CA VAL A 60 5.38 -21.76 -3.88
C VAL A 60 6.70 -21.54 -4.64
N GLN A 61 7.10 -20.29 -4.86
CA GLN A 61 8.37 -19.97 -5.50
C GLN A 61 9.57 -20.40 -4.65
N HIS A 62 9.50 -20.18 -3.34
CA HIS A 62 10.56 -20.57 -2.41
C HIS A 62 10.79 -22.09 -2.37
N VAL A 63 9.72 -22.89 -2.33
CA VAL A 63 9.80 -24.36 -2.37
C VAL A 63 10.39 -24.86 -3.69
N GLN A 64 10.19 -24.15 -4.80
CA GLN A 64 10.82 -24.44 -6.09
C GLN A 64 12.27 -23.93 -6.21
N GLY A 65 12.85 -23.38 -5.13
CA GLY A 65 14.20 -22.83 -5.12
C GLY A 65 14.33 -21.46 -5.80
N ASN A 66 13.23 -20.81 -6.15
CA ASN A 66 13.23 -19.49 -6.77
C ASN A 66 12.99 -18.38 -5.73
N THR A 67 14.05 -17.71 -5.31
CA THR A 67 14.01 -16.57 -4.38
C THR A 67 14.34 -15.25 -5.05
N ILE A 68 14.17 -15.16 -6.37
CA ILE A 68 14.49 -13.95 -7.13
C ILE A 68 13.51 -12.83 -6.76
N TRP A 69 14.06 -11.66 -6.48
CA TRP A 69 13.27 -10.45 -6.25
C TRP A 69 12.78 -9.87 -7.58
N HIS A 70 11.47 -9.93 -7.82
CA HIS A 70 10.84 -9.32 -8.99
C HIS A 70 10.61 -7.82 -8.76
N LYS A 71 11.63 -7.01 -9.05
CA LYS A 71 11.53 -5.54 -8.99
C LYS A 71 10.67 -5.04 -10.15
N THR A 72 9.72 -4.16 -9.88
CA THR A 72 9.06 -3.39 -10.95
C THR A 72 10.09 -2.52 -11.67
N ALA A 73 9.95 -2.36 -12.98
CA ALA A 73 10.83 -1.47 -13.75
C ALA A 73 10.71 -0.04 -13.20
N HIS A 74 11.84 0.56 -12.82
CA HIS A 74 11.86 1.92 -12.30
C HIS A 74 11.91 2.91 -13.46
N GLY A 75 10.77 3.48 -13.83
CA GLY A 75 10.65 4.38 -15.00
C GLY A 75 11.27 5.78 -14.84
N GLY A 76 11.75 6.16 -13.66
CA GLY A 76 12.46 7.43 -13.47
C GLY A 76 11.62 8.69 -13.71
N HIS A 77 10.28 8.62 -13.72
CA HIS A 77 9.36 9.71 -14.11
C HIS A 77 9.47 11.02 -13.29
N HIS A 78 10.24 11.03 -12.20
CA HIS A 78 10.52 12.21 -11.39
C HIS A 78 11.72 13.02 -11.91
N ARG A 79 12.48 12.49 -12.87
CA ARG A 79 13.56 13.21 -13.53
C ARG A 79 12.99 13.91 -14.75
N ASP A 80 13.07 15.24 -14.78
CA ASP A 80 12.97 15.96 -16.04
C ASP A 80 14.07 15.42 -16.96
N VAL A 81 13.70 15.05 -18.19
CA VAL A 81 14.67 14.64 -19.20
C VAL A 81 15.64 15.81 -19.37
N PRO A 82 16.95 15.64 -19.12
CA PRO A 82 17.90 16.72 -19.33
C PRO A 82 17.77 17.17 -20.78
N ALA A 83 17.43 18.44 -21.00
CA ALA A 83 17.52 19.03 -22.32
C ALA A 83 18.96 18.80 -22.82
N LEU A 84 19.10 18.02 -23.89
CA LEU A 84 20.39 17.79 -24.54
C LEU A 84 20.94 19.15 -24.97
N VAL A 85 21.87 19.72 -24.19
CA VAL A 85 22.64 20.90 -24.60
C VAL A 85 23.66 20.40 -25.62
N PRO A 86 23.57 20.78 -26.91
CA PRO A 86 24.55 20.38 -27.91
C PRO A 86 25.92 20.95 -27.51
N ALA A 87 26.96 20.11 -27.59
CA ALA A 87 28.31 20.50 -27.28
C ALA A 87 28.75 21.63 -28.23
N ALA A 88 29.15 22.76 -27.67
CA ALA A 88 29.77 23.83 -28.42
C ALA A 88 31.12 23.33 -28.98
N ALA A 89 31.30 23.51 -30.29
CA ALA A 89 32.48 23.13 -31.06
C ALA A 89 33.70 24.00 -30.75
#